data_AF-A0A0C9Y1S7-F1
#
_entry.id   AF-A0A0C9Y1S7-F1
#
_cell.length_a   1.000
_cell.length_b   1.000
_cell.length_c   1.000
_cell.angle_alpha   90.00
_cell.angle_beta   90.00
_cell.angle_gamma   90.00
#
_symmetry.space_group_name_H-M   'P 1'
#
loop_
_entity.id
_entity.type
_entity.pdbx_description
1 polymer ?
#
loop_
_entity_poly.entity_id
_entity_poly.type
_entity_poly.pdbx_seq_one_letter_code
_entity_poly.pdbx_strand_id
1 'polypeptide(L)'
;MLPVYRINWLKARARRDRWREEVSLVRHEMLWTTLWFQYQKEIWETRALQSTEPGKEAYASKQVELWSDFAKKAGLMFQGKQMECI
;
A
#
# COMPACT_ATOMS: atom_id res chain seq x y z
N MET A 1 39.84 -15.12 20.12
CA MET A 1 38.51 -14.74 20.66
C MET A 1 37.93 -13.46 20.04
N LEU A 2 38.74 -12.43 19.75
CA LEU A 2 38.30 -11.15 19.14
C LEU A 2 37.64 -11.23 17.74
N PRO A 3 38.08 -12.10 16.79
CA PRO A 3 37.49 -12.14 15.45
C PRO A 3 36.04 -12.62 15.43
N VAL A 4 35.71 -13.60 16.27
CA VAL A 4 34.35 -14.17 16.39
C VAL A 4 33.37 -13.11 16.91
N TYR A 5 33.81 -12.29 17.88
CA TYR A 5 33.01 -11.20 18.42
C TYR A 5 32.72 -10.11 17.38
N ARG A 6 33.72 -9.72 16.58
CA ARG A 6 33.56 -8.74 15.50
C ARG A 6 32.60 -9.23 14.42
N ILE A 7 32.70 -10.49 14.00
CA ILE A 7 31.79 -11.08 13.01
C ILE A 7 30.35 -11.12 13.54
N ASN A 8 30.16 -11.52 14.80
CA ASN A 8 28.84 -11.55 15.42
C ASN A 8 28.22 -10.15 15.50
N TRP A 9 29.01 -9.13 15.84
CA TRP A 9 28.55 -7.74 15.85
C TRP A 9 28.16 -7.26 14.45
N LEU A 10 28.96 -7.55 13.42
CA LEU A 10 28.64 -7.20 12.03
C LEU A 10 27.35 -7.86 11.55
N LYS A 11 27.14 -9.15 11.84
CA LYS A 11 25.89 -9.86 11.52
C LYS A 11 24.69 -9.25 12.25
N ALA A 12 24.84 -8.91 13.53
CA ALA A 12 23.78 -8.27 14.30
C ALA A 12 23.43 -6.88 13.74
N ARG A 13 24.45 -6.10 13.36
CA ARG A 13 24.28 -4.79 12.72
C ARG A 13 23.57 -4.92 11.37
N ALA A 14 24.03 -5.80 10.49
CA ALA A 14 23.41 -6.00 9.18
C ALA A 14 21.93 -6.40 9.29
N ARG A 15 21.56 -7.27 10.25
CA ARG A 15 20.15 -7.59 10.50
C ARG A 15 19.35 -6.38 10.96
N ARG A 16 19.88 -5.59 11.89
CA ARG A 16 19.22 -4.37 12.39
C ARG A 16 18.98 -3.37 11.25
N ASP A 17 19.98 -3.18 10.39
CA ASP A 17 19.90 -2.25 9.26
C ASP A 17 18.86 -2.74 8.25
N ARG A 18 18.84 -4.04 7.92
CA ARG A 18 17.80 -4.66 7.08
C ARG A 18 16.39 -4.49 7.66
N TRP A 19 16.21 -4.72 8.96
CA TRP A 19 14.91 -4.52 9.61
C TRP A 19 14.44 -3.07 9.53
N ARG A 20 15.37 -2.11 9.66
CA ARG A 20 15.06 -0.68 9.51
C ARG A 20 14.60 -0.34 8.09
N GLU A 21 15.26 -0.91 7.09
CA GLU A 21 14.86 -0.78 5.68
C GLU A 21 13.49 -1.41 5.41
N GLU A 22 13.25 -2.63 5.88
CA GLU A 22 11.98 -3.34 5.73
C GLU A 22 10.81 -2.55 6.35
N VAL A 23 10.99 -1.98 7.54
CA VAL A 23 9.96 -1.13 8.15
C VAL A 23 9.67 0.09 7.28
N SER A 24 10.69 0.71 6.68
CA SER A 24 10.49 1.83 5.75
C SER A 24 9.73 1.39 4.50
N LEU A 25 10.14 0.28 3.88
CA LEU A 25 9.50 -0.27 2.68
C LEU A 25 8.02 -0.58 2.92
N VAL A 26 7.70 -1.30 4.01
CA VAL A 26 6.32 -1.66 4.36
C VAL A 26 5.44 -0.41 4.54
N ARG A 27 5.97 0.67 5.13
CA ARG A 27 5.21 1.94 5.26
C ARG A 27 4.92 2.58 3.90
N HIS A 28 5.87 2.53 2.97
CA HIS A 28 5.66 3.02 1.60
C HIS A 28 4.69 2.13 0.83
N GLU A 29 4.79 0.81 0.97
CA GLU A 29 3.85 -0.15 0.36
C GLU A 29 2.42 0.09 0.84
N MET A 30 2.20 0.39 2.13
CA MET A 30 0.89 0.77 2.65
C MET A 30 0.34 2.03 1.94
N LEU A 31 1.18 3.05 1.75
CA LEU A 31 0.81 4.28 1.03
C LEU A 31 0.46 3.97 -0.43
N TRP A 32 1.34 3.28 -1.15
CA TRP A 32 1.14 2.92 -2.55
C TRP A 32 -0.09 2.03 -2.75
N THR A 33 -0.36 1.11 -1.82
CA THR A 33 -1.57 0.27 -1.85
C THR A 33 -2.83 1.12 -1.77
N THR A 34 -2.84 2.14 -0.90
CA THR A 34 -3.98 3.06 -0.76
C THR A 34 -4.18 3.89 -2.03
N LEU A 35 -3.10 4.45 -2.57
CA LEU A 35 -3.11 5.21 -3.83
C LEU A 35 -3.56 4.34 -5.01
N TRP A 36 -3.14 3.08 -5.05
CA TRP A 36 -3.54 2.14 -6.07
C TRP A 36 -5.05 1.85 -6.04
N PHE A 37 -5.64 1.69 -4.86
CA PHE A 37 -7.10 1.52 -4.73
C PHE A 37 -7.88 2.76 -5.21
N GLN A 38 -7.39 3.96 -4.89
CA GLN A 38 -7.97 5.20 -5.39
C GLN A 38 -7.88 5.29 -6.92
N TYR A 39 -6.72 4.99 -7.48
CA TYR A 39 -6.54 4.95 -8.93
C TYR A 39 -7.45 3.93 -9.62
N GLN A 40 -7.63 2.74 -9.05
CA GLN A 40 -8.57 1.75 -9.58
C GLN A 40 -10.02 2.25 -9.54
N LYS A 41 -10.44 2.89 -8.43
CA LYS A 41 -11.75 3.52 -8.33
C LYS A 41 -11.96 4.51 -9.48
N GLU A 42 -11.02 5.42 -9.74
CA GLU A 42 -11.11 6.43 -10.81
C GLU A 42 -11.22 5.80 -12.20
N ILE A 43 -10.47 4.72 -12.47
CA ILE A 43 -10.59 3.95 -13.71
C ILE A 43 -12.02 3.42 -13.88
N TRP A 44 -12.60 2.84 -12.84
CA TRP A 44 -13.95 2.29 -12.89
C TRP A 44 -15.03 3.38 -12.99
N GLU A 45 -14.82 4.55 -12.36
CA GLU A 45 -15.70 5.71 -12.51
C GLU A 45 -15.72 6.18 -13.97
N THR A 46 -14.55 6.27 -14.59
CA THR A 46 -14.42 6.61 -16.02
C THR A 46 -15.15 5.60 -16.90
N ARG A 47 -15.01 4.29 -16.61
CA ARG A 47 -15.69 3.23 -17.35
C ARG A 47 -17.20 3.24 -17.19
N ALA A 48 -17.71 3.57 -15.99
CA ALA A 48 -19.13 3.71 -15.74
C ALA A 48 -19.69 4.87 -16.57
N LEU A 49 -19.01 6.03 -16.54
CA LEU A 49 -19.41 7.22 -17.30
C LEU A 49 -19.41 7.02 -18.81
N GLN A 50 -18.46 6.25 -19.34
CA GLN A 50 -18.34 5.97 -20.77
C GLN A 50 -19.25 4.83 -21.25
N SER A 51 -19.93 4.14 -20.33
CA SER A 51 -20.77 3.00 -20.69
C SER A 51 -22.08 3.43 -21.31
N THR A 52 -22.44 2.86 -22.45
CA THR A 52 -23.75 3.03 -23.08
C THR A 52 -24.70 1.86 -22.81
N GLU A 53 -24.19 0.76 -22.26
CA GLU A 53 -25.00 -0.41 -21.92
C GLU A 53 -25.31 -0.44 -20.42
N PRO A 54 -26.60 -0.51 -20.02
CA PRO A 54 -26.98 -0.38 -18.62
C PRO A 54 -26.41 -1.50 -17.73
N GLY A 55 -26.22 -2.70 -18.28
CA GLY A 55 -25.60 -3.81 -17.55
C GLY A 55 -24.11 -3.57 -17.25
N LYS A 56 -23.37 -3.00 -18.20
CA LYS A 56 -21.95 -2.66 -18.03
C LYS A 56 -21.79 -1.49 -17.08
N GLU A 57 -22.66 -0.49 -17.18
CA GLU A 57 -22.72 0.65 -16.24
C GLU A 57 -22.98 0.18 -14.81
N ALA A 58 -23.97 -0.70 -14.59
CA ALA A 58 -24.28 -1.24 -13.27
C ALA A 58 -23.10 -2.02 -12.68
N TYR A 59 -22.42 -2.84 -13.49
CA TYR A 59 -21.23 -3.56 -13.04
C TYR A 59 -20.07 -2.62 -12.72
N ALA A 60 -19.81 -1.62 -13.58
CA ALA A 60 -18.77 -0.63 -13.33
C ALA A 60 -19.03 0.15 -12.05
N SER A 61 -20.27 0.56 -11.81
CA SER A 61 -20.70 1.25 -10.57
C SER A 61 -20.45 0.38 -9.33
N LYS A 62 -20.74 -0.92 -9.40
CA LYS A 62 -20.39 -1.87 -8.34
C LYS A 62 -18.88 -1.95 -8.09
N GLN A 63 -18.07 -1.91 -9.14
CA GLN A 63 -16.61 -1.90 -8.99
C GLN A 63 -16.13 -0.60 -8.31
N VAL A 64 -16.69 0.55 -8.68
CA VAL A 64 -16.38 1.83 -8.02
C VAL A 64 -16.60 1.74 -6.51
N GLU A 65 -17.74 1.20 -6.08
CA GLU A 65 -18.07 1.02 -4.66
C GLU A 65 -17.05 0.10 -3.97
N LEU A 66 -16.73 -1.05 -4.58
CA LEU A 66 -15.75 -2.00 -4.05
C LEU A 66 -14.37 -1.36 -3.83
N TRP A 67 -13.84 -0.66 -4.84
CA TRP A 67 -12.53 -0.02 -4.75
C TRP A 67 -12.53 1.17 -3.79
N SER A 68 -13.63 1.91 -3.72
CA SER A 68 -13.86 2.94 -2.71
C SER A 68 -13.76 2.35 -1.29
N ASP A 69 -14.40 1.21 -1.04
CA ASP A 69 -14.39 0.58 0.28
C ASP A 69 -13.01 0.03 0.65
N PHE A 70 -12.26 -0.52 -0.31
CA PHE A 70 -10.86 -0.88 -0.10
C PHE A 70 -10.01 0.34 0.25
N ALA A 71 -10.15 1.46 -0.48
CA ALA A 71 -9.42 2.69 -0.18
C ALA A 71 -9.74 3.23 1.21
N LYS A 72 -11.03 3.27 1.59
CA LYS A 72 -11.46 3.68 2.94
C LYS A 72 -10.89 2.77 4.02
N LYS A 73 -11.02 1.45 3.85
CA LYS A 73 -10.53 0.47 4.82
C LYS A 73 -9.00 0.54 4.96
N ALA A 74 -8.28 0.67 3.85
CA ALA A 74 -6.83 0.85 3.86
C ALA A 74 -6.44 2.14 4.60
N GLY A 75 -7.10 3.27 4.30
CA GLY A 75 -6.88 4.53 4.99
C GLY A 75 -7.08 4.43 6.50
N LEU A 76 -8.15 3.79 6.95
CA LEU A 76 -8.41 3.57 8.38
C LEU A 76 -7.37 2.64 9.03
N MET A 77 -7.00 1.54 8.36
CA MET A 77 -6.05 0.56 8.89
C MET A 77 -4.62 1.09 8.94
N PHE A 78 -4.25 1.96 7.99
CA PHE A 78 -2.90 2.50 7.85
C PHE A 78 -2.72 3.89 8.47
N GLN A 79 -3.79 4.50 8.98
CA GLN A 79 -3.75 5.80 9.66
C GLN A 79 -2.69 5.81 10.77
N GLY A 80 -1.80 6.81 10.74
CA GLY A 80 -0.70 6.95 11.69
C GLY A 80 0.39 5.87 11.60
N LYS A 81 0.27 4.92 10.67
CA LYS A 81 1.28 3.88 10.37
C LYS A 81 2.08 4.23 9.11
N GLN A 82 1.50 5.01 8.20
CA GLN A 82 2.17 5.62 7.05
C GLN A 82 3.04 6.80 7.51
N MET A 83 4.27 6.91 6.98
CA MET A 83 5.28 7.91 7.39
C MET A 83 4.78 9.36 7.28
N GLU A 84 5.22 10.22 8.20
CA GLU A 84 5.40 11.64 7.94
C GLU A 84 6.50 11.78 6.88
N CYS A 85 6.16 12.35 5.72
CA CYS A 85 7.15 12.69 4.72
C CYS A 85 8.19 13.64 5.33
N ILE A 86 9.47 13.35 5.06
CA ILE A 86 10.61 14.26 5.25
C ILE A 86 10.32 15.59 4.55
#